data_AF-A0A5N7ZK40-F1
#
_entry.id   AF-A0A5N7ZK40-F1
#
_cell.length_a   1.000
_cell.length_b   1.000
_cell.length_c   1.000
_cell.angle_alpha   90.00
_cell.angle_beta   90.00
_cell.angle_gamma   90.00
#
_symmetry.space_group_name_H-M   'P 1'
#
loop_
_entity.id
_entity.type
_entity.pdbx_description
1 polymer ?
#
loop_
_entity_poly.entity_id
_entity_poly.type
_entity_poly.pdbx_seq_one_letter_code
_entity_poly.pdbx_strand_id
1 'polypeptide(L)' 'MSSHYEAPIRKPLVIGDKTYHDVTVDVAAPVEGRANKQWWTVFTISLAAFLFGLGCIIY' A
#
# COMPACT_ATOMS: atom_id res chain seq x y z
N MET A 1 -32.68 -10.30 -17.71
CA MET A 1 -31.78 -9.14 -17.74
C MET A 1 -31.83 -8.49 -16.36
N SER A 2 -30.92 -8.66 -15.40
CA SER A 2 -29.66 -9.39 -15.25
C SER A 2 -29.74 -10.19 -13.94
N SER A 3 -29.23 -11.42 -13.93
CA SER A 3 -29.23 -12.34 -12.79
C SER A 3 -28.09 -12.06 -11.82
N HIS A 4 -28.00 -10.83 -11.33
CA HIS A 4 -27.05 -10.44 -10.28
C HIS A 4 -27.86 -10.00 -9.06
N TYR A 5 -28.10 -10.93 -8.14
CA TYR A 5 -28.74 -10.66 -6.86
C TYR A 5 -27.66 -10.37 -5.83
N GLU A 6 -27.48 -9.10 -5.50
CA GLU A 6 -26.64 -8.68 -4.37
C GLU A 6 -27.52 -8.41 -3.15
N ALA A 7 -27.14 -8.98 -2.00
CA ALA A 7 -27.89 -8.77 -0.77
C ALA A 7 -27.79 -7.28 -0.34
N PRO A 8 -28.91 -6.57 -0.11
CA PRO A 8 -28.92 -5.13 0.15
C PRO A 8 -28.28 -4.71 1.48
N ILE A 9 -27.97 -5.67 2.36
CA ILE A 9 -27.21 -5.44 3.60
C ILE A 9 -25.70 -5.24 3.34
N ARG A 10 -25.19 -5.59 2.16
CA ARG A 10 -23.77 -5.45 1.83
C ARG A 10 -23.44 -3.98 1.58
N LYS A 11 -22.47 -3.47 2.33
CA LYS A 11 -21.93 -2.12 2.11
C LYS A 11 -20.99 -2.13 0.90
N PRO A 12 -20.92 -1.03 0.13
CA PRO A 12 -19.94 -0.91 -0.95
C PRO A 12 -18.51 -0.94 -0.39
N LEU A 13 -17.63 -1.67 -1.05
CA LEU A 13 -16.20 -1.76 -0.69
C LEU A 13 -15.38 -0.63 -1.30
N VAL A 14 -15.80 -0.13 -2.47
CA VAL A 14 -15.20 1.00 -3.15
C VAL A 14 -16.07 2.22 -2.88
N ILE A 15 -15.45 3.28 -2.38
CA ILE A 15 -16.13 4.54 -2.03
C ILE A 15 -15.68 5.63 -3.00
N GLY A 16 -16.57 6.59 -3.28
CA GLY A 16 -16.24 7.78 -4.09
C GLY A 16 -16.37 7.58 -5.60
N ASP A 17 -17.29 6.71 -6.05
CA ASP A 17 -17.71 6.55 -7.45
C ASP A 17 -16.55 6.48 -8.47
N LYS A 18 -15.51 5.71 -8.12
CA LYS A 18 -14.28 5.60 -8.91
C LYS A 18 -14.51 4.83 -10.21
N THR A 19 -13.95 5.36 -11.31
CA THR A 19 -13.85 4.67 -12.59
C THR A 19 -12.61 3.74 -12.62
N TYR A 20 -12.52 2.87 -13.62
CA TYR A 20 -11.33 2.01 -13.81
C TYR A 20 -10.03 2.80 -13.93
N HIS A 21 -10.09 3.98 -14.57
CA HIS A 21 -8.92 4.85 -14.70
C HIS A 21 -8.50 5.40 -13.34
N ASP A 22 -9.46 5.87 -12.53
CA ASP A 22 -9.17 6.44 -11.21
C ASP A 22 -8.50 5.42 -10.29
N VAL A 23 -8.98 4.16 -10.30
CA VAL A 23 -8.36 3.08 -9.53
C VAL A 23 -6.92 2.83 -9.98
N THR A 24 -6.67 2.88 -11.28
CA THR A 24 -5.31 2.67 -11.82
C THR A 24 -4.37 3.79 -11.39
N VAL A 25 -4.80 5.04 -11.52
CA VAL A 25 -4.01 6.23 -11.15
C VAL A 25 -3.70 6.23 -9.66
N ASP A 26 -4.70 5.98 -8.81
CA ASP A 26 -4.52 6.00 -7.35
C ASP A 26 -3.50 4.94 -6.87
N VAL A 27 -3.50 3.76 -7.48
CA VAL A 27 -2.58 2.66 -7.12
C VAL A 27 -1.18 2.90 -7.70
N ALA A 28 -1.06 3.44 -8.91
CA ALA A 28 0.22 3.70 -9.56
C ALA A 28 0.96 4.90 -8.96
N ALA A 29 0.24 5.93 -8.53
CA ALA A 29 0.81 7.18 -8.02
C ALA A 29 1.92 7.03 -6.96
N PRO A 30 1.78 6.21 -5.89
CA PRO A 30 2.84 6.03 -4.90
C PRO A 30 4.06 5.24 -5.40
N VAL A 31 3.91 4.47 -6.49
CA VAL A 31 5.00 3.66 -7.09
C VAL A 31 5.82 4.49 -8.07
N GLU A 32 5.16 5.30 -8.88
CA GLU A 32 5.82 6.17 -9.86
C GLU A 32 6.47 7.41 -9.21
N GLY A 33 5.99 7.79 -8.03
CA GLY A 33 6.54 8.89 -7.24
C GLY A 33 7.88 8.56 -6.56
N ARG A 34 8.64 9.61 -6.19
CA ARG A 34 9.87 9.45 -5.40
C ARG A 34 9.56 9.35 -3.91
N ALA A 35 10.29 8.48 -3.21
CA ALA A 35 10.24 8.39 -1.76
C ALA A 35 10.65 9.70 -1.08
N ASN A 36 9.89 10.10 -0.05
CA ASN A 36 10.14 11.33 0.71
C ASN A 36 11.20 11.14 1.82
N LYS A 37 11.56 12.22 2.52
CA LYS A 37 12.55 12.16 3.62
C LYS A 37 12.11 11.24 4.76
N GLN A 38 10.81 11.18 5.08
CA GLN A 38 10.30 10.33 6.16
C GLN A 38 10.47 8.84 5.85
N TRP A 39 10.21 8.43 4.60
CA TRP A 39 10.43 7.07 4.12
C TRP A 39 11.90 6.66 4.28
N TRP A 40 12.84 7.52 3.89
CA TRP A 40 14.27 7.26 4.06
C TRP A 40 14.69 7.17 5.53
N THR A 41 14.11 8.00 6.41
CA THR A 41 14.39 7.94 7.86
C THR A 41 14.00 6.57 8.43
N VAL A 42 12.77 6.10 8.19
CA VAL A 42 12.31 4.82 8.75
C VAL A 42 13.04 3.63 8.12
N PHE A 43 13.37 3.71 6.82
CA PHE A 43 14.16 2.69 6.13
C PHE A 43 15.56 2.58 6.74
N THR A 44 16.23 3.71 7.00
CA THR A 44 17.58 3.73 7.58
C THR A 44 17.60 3.15 9.00
N ILE A 45 16.61 3.49 9.84
CA ILE A 45 16.50 2.93 11.19
C ILE A 45 16.30 1.41 11.13
N SER A 46 15.39 0.95 10.26
CA SER A 46 15.12 -0.48 10.07
C SER A 46 16.35 -1.23 9.57
N LEU A 47 17.09 -0.65 8.63
CA LEU A 47 18.32 -1.23 8.10
C LEU A 47 19.43 -1.31 9.16
N ALA A 48 19.60 -0.28 9.98
CA ALA A 48 20.57 -0.27 11.07
C ALA A 48 20.25 -1.37 12.12
N ALA A 49 18.98 -1.50 12.51
CA ALA A 49 18.55 -2.55 13.42
C ALA A 49 18.76 -3.96 12.84
N PHE A 50 18.49 -4.14 11.54
CA PHE A 50 18.74 -5.40 10.84
C PHE A 50 20.23 -5.77 10.84
N LEU A 51 21.12 -4.83 10.50
CA LEU A 51 22.56 -5.06 10.48
C LEU A 51 23.12 -5.34 11.88
N PHE A 52 22.60 -4.66 12.90
CA PHE A 52 22.95 -4.95 14.30
C PHE A 52 22.55 -6.38 14.68
N GLY A 53 21.32 -6.80 14.34
CA GLY A 53 20.86 -8.17 14.58
C GLY A 53 21.72 -9.21 13.87
N LEU A 54 22.08 -8.98 12.60
CA LEU A 54 23.02 -9.86 11.89
C LEU A 54 24.39 -9.91 12.57
N GLY A 55 24.92 -8.78 13.03
CA GLY A 55 26.17 -8.73 13.78
C GLY A 55 26.13 -9.59 15.04
N CYS A 56 25.03 -9.54 15.80
CA CYS A 56 24.84 -10.38 16.99
C CYS A 56 24.67 -11.87 16.69
N ILE A 57 24.17 -12.24 15.50
CA ILE A 57 24.01 -13.65 15.11
C ILE A 57 25.34 -14.25 14.65
N ILE A 58 26.17 -13.44 13.99
CA ILE A 58 27.44 -13.90 13.40
C ILE A 58 28.58 -13.92 14.44
N TYR A 59 28.55 -13.02 15.42
CA TYR A 59 29.51 -12.95 16.53
C TYR A 59 29.37 -14.15 17.48
#